data_AF-H9XC50-F1
#
_entry.id   AF-H9XC50-F1
#
_cell.length_a   1.000
_cell.length_b   1.000
_cell.length_c   1.000
_cell.angle_alpha   90.00
_cell.angle_beta   90.00
_cell.angle_gamma   90.00
#
_symmetry.space_group_name_H-M   'P 1'
#
loop_
_entity.id
_entity.type
_entity.pdbx_description
1 polymer ?
#
loop_
_entity_poly.entity_id
_entity_poly.type
_entity_poly.pdbx_seq_one_letter_code
_entity_poly.pdbx_strand_id
1 'polypeptide(L)'
;STCIVLHICSKLQESMVTIHCPEPSCREQLSPQQCQLILPKQTLEEWCLALAEADIPSSQRFYCPFNDCSALLLKDVPEEGSSRGVAAVSIKSSECPECKRLFCAQCRVPWHAGLDCADLEKLSPSEKDKDDLMLFRLAKEKEWQRCEKCG
;
A
#
# COMPACT_ATOMS: atom_id res chain seq x y z
N SER A 1 8.56 12.57 -36.20
CA SER A 1 7.90 12.26 -34.91
C SER A 1 8.39 10.98 -34.25
N THR A 2 9.00 10.05 -34.98
CA THR A 2 9.36 8.69 -34.52
C THR A 2 10.38 8.65 -33.38
N CYS A 3 11.32 9.60 -33.32
CA CYS A 3 12.37 9.62 -32.29
C CYS A 3 11.82 9.82 -30.87
N ILE A 4 10.82 10.70 -30.70
CA ILE A 4 10.20 10.97 -29.40
C ILE A 4 9.42 9.74 -28.92
N VAL A 5 8.71 9.06 -29.82
CA VAL A 5 7.97 7.82 -29.50
C VAL A 5 8.94 6.74 -29.03
N LEU A 6 10.03 6.50 -29.76
CA LEU A 6 11.04 5.51 -29.38
C LEU A 6 11.71 5.84 -28.04
N HIS A 7 12.04 7.12 -27.80
CA HIS A 7 12.61 7.58 -26.52
C HIS A 7 11.65 7.29 -25.36
N ILE A 8 10.37 7.64 -25.51
CA ILE A 8 9.34 7.37 -24.48
C ILE A 8 9.21 5.87 -24.25
N CYS A 9 9.07 5.06 -25.29
CA CYS A 9 8.98 3.60 -25.16
C CYS A 9 10.20 3.00 -24.45
N SER A 10 11.41 3.43 -24.81
CA SER A 10 12.65 2.97 -24.16
C SER A 10 12.68 3.32 -22.68
N LYS A 11 12.24 4.53 -22.31
CA LYS A 11 12.23 4.96 -20.91
C LYS A 11 11.20 4.20 -20.08
N LEU A 12 10.02 3.93 -20.64
CA LEU A 12 9.02 3.09 -19.97
C LEU A 12 9.52 1.65 -19.77
N GLN A 13 10.23 1.08 -20.74
CA GLN A 13 10.88 -0.23 -20.59
C GLN A 13 11.93 -0.26 -19.47
N GLU A 14 12.60 0.87 -19.22
CA GLU A 14 13.53 1.05 -18.09
C GLU A 14 12.81 1.32 -16.74
N SER A 15 11.47 1.19 -16.68
CA SER A 15 10.64 1.57 -15.53
C SER A 15 10.76 3.06 -15.14
N MET A 16 11.17 3.92 -16.07
CA MET A 16 11.23 5.37 -15.86
C MET A 16 9.94 6.03 -16.34
N VAL A 17 9.15 6.53 -15.38
CA VAL A 17 7.88 7.22 -15.67
C VAL A 17 8.03 8.73 -15.82
N THR A 18 9.05 9.31 -15.19
CA THR A 18 9.44 10.71 -15.33
C THR A 18 10.39 10.84 -16.51
N ILE A 19 9.86 11.28 -17.65
CA ILE A 19 10.59 11.34 -18.92
C ILE A 19 10.87 12.79 -19.27
N HIS A 20 12.15 13.15 -19.35
CA HIS A 20 12.56 14.49 -19.80
C HIS A 20 12.73 14.55 -21.32
N CYS A 21 12.65 15.78 -21.84
CA CYS A 21 12.98 16.08 -23.22
C CYS A 21 14.38 15.52 -23.56
N PRO A 22 14.54 14.80 -24.68
CA PRO A 22 15.83 14.23 -25.07
C PRO A 22 16.87 15.28 -25.49
N GLU A 23 16.45 16.54 -25.70
CA GLU A 23 17.35 17.66 -26.01
C GLU A 23 18.21 18.01 -24.78
N PRO A 24 19.55 17.91 -24.83
CA PRO A 24 20.43 18.07 -23.66
C PRO A 24 20.30 19.41 -22.93
N SER A 25 19.93 20.46 -23.68
CA SER A 25 19.76 21.82 -23.16
C SER A 25 18.38 22.05 -22.52
N CYS A 26 17.43 21.14 -22.78
CA CYS A 26 16.06 21.23 -22.34
C CYS A 26 15.87 20.42 -21.06
N ARG A 27 15.30 21.04 -20.03
CA ARG A 27 14.99 20.38 -18.75
C ARG A 27 13.51 20.05 -18.60
N GLU A 28 12.70 20.36 -19.61
CA GLU A 28 11.26 20.14 -19.55
C GLU A 28 10.96 18.65 -19.46
N GLN A 29 10.02 18.33 -18.57
CA GLN A 29 9.44 17.00 -18.48
C GLN A 29 8.35 16.87 -19.54
N LEU A 30 8.38 15.76 -20.28
CA LEU A 30 7.32 15.41 -21.20
C LEU A 30 6.11 14.91 -20.42
N SER A 31 4.92 15.33 -20.84
CA SER A 31 3.66 14.84 -20.29
C SER A 31 2.92 13.97 -21.31
N PRO A 32 2.16 12.96 -20.85
CA PRO A 32 1.30 12.14 -21.72
C PRO A 32 0.36 13.01 -22.58
N GLN A 33 -0.18 14.10 -22.02
CA GLN A 33 -1.11 15.01 -22.70
C GLN A 33 -0.45 15.70 -23.90
N GLN A 34 0.81 16.12 -23.79
CA GLN A 34 1.57 16.70 -24.90
C GLN A 34 1.86 15.68 -26.01
N CYS A 35 1.98 14.41 -25.64
CA CYS A 35 2.36 13.34 -26.57
C CYS A 35 1.16 12.51 -27.09
N GLN A 36 -0.07 12.81 -26.69
CA GLN A 36 -1.26 12.02 -27.01
C GLN A 36 -1.53 11.87 -28.52
N LEU A 37 -1.12 12.85 -29.33
CA LEU A 37 -1.34 12.86 -30.78
C LEU A 37 -0.26 12.07 -31.54
N ILE A 38 0.87 11.76 -30.90
CA ILE A 38 2.01 11.08 -31.53
C ILE A 38 2.24 9.67 -30.98
N LEU A 39 1.77 9.38 -29.76
CA LEU A 39 1.92 8.08 -29.13
C LEU A 39 0.82 7.11 -29.57
N PRO A 40 1.16 5.82 -29.75
CA PRO A 40 0.15 4.77 -29.79
C PRO A 40 -0.70 4.80 -28.52
N LYS A 41 -2.00 4.55 -28.66
CA LYS A 41 -2.96 4.55 -27.55
C LYS A 41 -2.51 3.67 -26.38
N GLN A 42 -2.03 2.46 -26.68
CA GLN A 42 -1.55 1.52 -25.66
C GLN A 42 -0.39 2.10 -24.85
N THR A 43 0.64 2.64 -25.51
CA THR A 43 1.80 3.26 -24.83
C THR A 43 1.39 4.46 -23.99
N LEU A 44 0.44 5.26 -24.46
CA LEU A 44 -0.11 6.39 -23.71
C LEU A 44 -0.82 5.91 -22.43
N GLU A 45 -1.65 4.88 -22.54
CA GLU A 45 -2.36 4.28 -21.40
C GLU A 45 -1.37 3.69 -20.38
N GLU A 46 -0.38 2.93 -20.84
CA GLU A 46 0.69 2.37 -20.00
C GLU A 46 1.48 3.47 -19.26
N TRP A 47 1.82 4.56 -19.95
CA TRP A 47 2.52 5.68 -19.32
C TRP A 47 1.67 6.39 -18.27
N CYS A 48 0.40 6.66 -18.59
CA CYS A 48 -0.55 7.27 -17.64
C CYS A 48 -0.75 6.41 -16.40
N LEU A 49 -0.91 5.09 -16.57
CA LEU A 49 -1.02 4.14 -15.47
C LEU A 49 0.26 4.14 -14.62
N ALA A 50 1.43 4.07 -15.25
CA ALA A 50 2.70 4.05 -14.53
C ALA A 50 2.97 5.35 -13.74
N LEU A 51 2.56 6.51 -14.29
CA LEU A 51 2.60 7.78 -13.55
C LEU A 51 1.66 7.77 -12.35
N ALA A 52 0.42 7.30 -12.52
CA ALA A 52 -0.53 7.18 -11.42
C ALA A 52 -0.02 6.24 -10.33
N GLU A 53 0.55 5.09 -10.71
CA GLU A 53 1.16 4.15 -9.78
C GLU A 53 2.37 4.74 -9.06
N ALA A 54 3.22 5.52 -9.73
CA ALA A 54 4.38 6.16 -9.12
C ALA A 54 4.01 7.28 -8.14
N ASP A 55 2.89 7.97 -8.37
CA ASP A 55 2.40 9.04 -7.51
C ASP A 55 1.87 8.53 -6.15
N ILE A 56 1.41 7.27 -6.09
CA ILE A 56 0.94 6.65 -4.84
C ILE A 56 2.09 6.63 -3.81
N PRO A 57 2.00 7.36 -2.69
CA PRO A 57 3.06 7.40 -1.69
C PRO A 57 3.36 6.01 -1.12
N SER A 58 4.64 5.71 -0.85
CA SER A 58 5.04 4.46 -0.21
C SER A 58 4.36 4.24 1.15
N SER A 59 3.97 5.31 1.85
CA SER A 59 3.24 5.27 3.12
C SER A 59 1.81 4.75 2.99
N GLN A 60 1.20 4.85 1.81
CA GLN A 60 -0.14 4.32 1.52
C GLN A 60 -0.08 2.85 1.09
N ARG A 61 1.09 2.34 0.70
CA ARG A 61 1.28 0.96 0.27
C ARG A 61 1.57 0.08 1.49
N PHE A 62 0.91 -1.06 1.58
CA PHE A 62 1.23 -2.09 2.58
C PHE A 62 0.94 -3.47 2.02
N TYR A 63 1.55 -4.50 2.60
CA TYR A 63 1.33 -5.87 2.17
C TYR A 63 0.27 -6.56 3.03
N CYS A 64 -0.47 -7.48 2.41
CA CYS A 64 -1.33 -8.43 3.08
C CYS A 64 -0.54 -9.15 4.19
N PRO A 65 -1.04 -9.19 5.44
CA PRO A 65 -0.28 -9.72 6.57
C PRO A 65 -0.19 -11.25 6.60
N PHE A 66 -0.81 -11.93 5.63
CA PHE A 66 -0.70 -13.36 5.47
C PHE A 66 0.49 -13.68 4.55
N ASN A 67 1.53 -14.31 5.10
CA ASN A 67 2.78 -14.59 4.38
C ASN A 67 2.58 -15.40 3.09
N ASP A 68 1.59 -16.30 3.07
CA ASP A 68 1.20 -17.10 1.90
C ASP A 68 0.43 -16.30 0.83
N CYS A 69 0.10 -15.03 1.10
CA CYS A 69 -0.56 -14.13 0.16
C CYS A 69 0.33 -12.95 -0.22
N SER A 70 0.77 -12.15 0.76
CA SER A 70 1.64 -10.98 0.58
C SER A 70 1.22 -10.02 -0.55
N ALA A 71 -0.07 -9.96 -0.90
CA ALA A 71 -0.60 -9.06 -1.92
C ALA A 71 -0.37 -7.59 -1.54
N LEU A 72 -0.06 -6.73 -2.51
CA LEU A 72 0.08 -5.30 -2.29
C LEU A 72 -1.30 -4.66 -2.15
N LEU A 73 -1.51 -3.91 -1.08
CA LEU A 73 -2.75 -3.23 -0.72
C LEU A 73 -2.50 -1.72 -0.56
N LEU A 74 -3.52 -0.93 -0.87
CA LEU A 74 -3.50 0.52 -0.71
C LEU A 74 -4.36 0.92 0.49
N LYS A 75 -3.86 1.86 1.28
CA LYS A 75 -4.61 2.46 2.38
C LYS A 75 -5.49 3.56 1.82
N ASP A 76 -6.80 3.42 2.01
CA ASP A 76 -7.75 4.51 1.83
C ASP A 76 -7.48 5.56 2.92
N VAL A 77 -6.64 6.55 2.62
CA VAL A 77 -6.52 7.74 3.45
C VAL A 77 -7.60 8.70 2.96
N PRO A 78 -8.56 9.13 3.80
CA PRO A 78 -9.47 10.17 3.40
C PRO A 78 -8.64 11.43 3.09
N GLU A 79 -8.74 11.91 1.85
CA GLU A 79 -8.21 13.20 1.41
C GLU A 79 -8.58 14.27 2.44
N GLU A 80 -7.59 15.02 2.94
CA GLU A 80 -7.82 16.15 3.83
C GLU A 80 -8.66 17.20 3.10
N GLY A 81 -9.98 17.17 3.31
CA GLY A 81 -10.93 18.08 2.66
C GLY A 81 -12.22 17.44 2.17
N SER A 82 -12.33 16.11 2.11
CA SER A 82 -13.61 15.46 1.78
C SER A 82 -14.51 15.42 3.01
N SER A 83 -15.30 16.48 3.16
CA SER A 83 -16.38 16.62 4.13
C SER A 83 -17.55 15.68 3.83
N ARG A 84 -17.32 14.37 3.90
CA ARG A 84 -18.40 13.40 4.20
C ARG A 84 -18.31 13.09 5.68
N GLY A 85 -19.04 13.89 6.46
CA GLY A 85 -19.24 13.74 7.90
C GLY A 85 -19.89 12.42 8.29
N VAL A 86 -19.14 11.34 8.19
CA VAL A 86 -19.27 10.18 9.04
C VAL A 86 -18.03 10.24 9.89
N ALA A 87 -18.20 10.49 11.20
CA ALA A 87 -17.13 10.39 12.19
C ALA A 87 -16.23 9.23 11.78
N ALA A 88 -14.91 9.45 11.73
CA ALA A 88 -13.93 8.45 11.35
C ALA A 88 -14.10 7.19 12.22
N VAL A 89 -15.05 6.34 11.85
CA VAL A 89 -15.15 4.98 12.32
C VAL A 89 -13.94 4.39 11.67
N SER A 90 -12.85 4.34 12.45
CA SER A 90 -11.66 3.59 12.12
C SER A 90 -12.16 2.23 11.65
N ILE A 91 -12.18 2.02 10.33
CA ILE A 91 -12.48 0.72 9.75
C ILE A 91 -11.29 -0.13 10.20
N LYS A 92 -11.43 -0.75 11.37
CA LYS A 92 -10.36 -1.54 11.97
C LYS A 92 -10.20 -2.84 11.20
N SER A 93 -11.29 -3.38 10.66
CA SER A 93 -11.33 -4.65 9.93
C SER A 93 -11.43 -4.40 8.44
N SER A 94 -10.52 -5.01 7.67
CA SER A 94 -10.55 -5.01 6.21
C SER A 94 -10.34 -6.43 5.71
N GLU A 95 -10.90 -6.73 4.54
CA GLU A 95 -10.73 -8.01 3.87
C GLU A 95 -9.71 -7.86 2.73
N CYS A 96 -8.78 -8.81 2.61
CA CYS A 96 -7.85 -8.81 1.50
C CYS A 96 -8.59 -9.18 0.20
N PRO A 97 -8.52 -8.38 -0.88
CA PRO A 97 -9.19 -8.67 -2.14
C PRO A 97 -8.67 -9.96 -2.80
N GLU A 98 -7.42 -10.35 -2.58
CA GLU A 98 -6.81 -11.55 -3.15
C GLU A 98 -7.17 -12.83 -2.38
N CYS A 99 -6.89 -12.87 -1.07
CA CYS A 99 -7.09 -14.09 -0.28
C CYS A 99 -8.41 -14.14 0.51
N LYS A 100 -9.20 -13.06 0.49
CA LYS A 100 -10.50 -12.93 1.18
C LYS A 100 -10.43 -13.10 2.71
N ARG A 101 -9.24 -12.98 3.29
CA ARG A 101 -9.03 -13.09 4.74
C ARG A 101 -9.11 -11.71 5.40
N LEU A 102 -9.74 -11.68 6.57
CA LEU A 102 -9.87 -10.48 7.39
C LEU A 102 -8.56 -10.15 8.11
N PHE A 103 -8.23 -8.87 8.15
CA PHE A 103 -7.06 -8.33 8.84
C PHE A 103 -7.39 -6.99 9.50
N CYS A 104 -6.53 -6.56 10.41
CA CYS A 104 -6.62 -5.22 10.98
C CYS A 104 -5.89 -4.19 10.11
N ALA A 105 -6.60 -3.21 9.55
CA ALA A 105 -5.98 -2.18 8.70
C ALA A 105 -5.06 -1.22 9.49
N GLN A 106 -5.30 -1.06 10.79
CA GLN A 106 -4.46 -0.24 11.67
C GLN A 106 -3.20 -1.00 12.10
N CYS A 107 -3.34 -2.22 12.62
CA CYS A 107 -2.22 -3.00 13.14
C CYS A 107 -1.44 -3.75 12.05
N ARG A 108 -2.04 -3.96 10.86
CA ARG A 108 -1.48 -4.74 9.74
C ARG A 108 -1.14 -6.17 10.13
N VAL A 109 -2.06 -6.83 10.84
CA VAL A 109 -1.95 -8.22 11.31
C VAL A 109 -3.25 -8.96 11.03
N PRO A 110 -3.29 -10.31 11.06
CA PRO A 110 -4.53 -11.06 11.00
C PRO A 110 -5.57 -10.54 12.00
N TRP A 111 -6.85 -10.64 11.63
CA TRP A 111 -7.92 -10.07 12.44
C TRP A 111 -7.93 -10.63 13.88
N HIS A 112 -8.00 -9.74 14.87
CA HIS A 112 -7.79 -10.07 16.28
C HIS A 112 -9.03 -9.76 17.14
N ALA A 113 -10.16 -10.40 16.81
CA ALA A 113 -11.41 -10.23 17.55
C ALA A 113 -11.21 -10.42 19.08
N GLY A 114 -11.46 -9.36 19.86
CA GLY A 114 -11.34 -9.34 21.32
C GLY A 114 -10.08 -8.71 21.90
N LEU A 115 -9.12 -8.32 21.04
CA LEU A 115 -7.96 -7.50 21.45
C LEU A 115 -8.06 -6.11 20.84
N ASP A 116 -7.77 -5.09 21.64
CA ASP A 116 -7.71 -3.71 21.17
C ASP A 116 -6.37 -3.48 20.44
N CYS A 117 -6.37 -2.62 19.42
CA CYS A 117 -5.15 -2.26 18.69
C CYS A 117 -4.05 -1.74 19.64
N ALA A 118 -4.42 -1.06 20.73
CA ALA A 118 -3.50 -0.55 21.74
C ALA A 118 -2.82 -1.66 22.57
N ASP A 119 -3.47 -2.82 22.74
CA ASP A 119 -2.85 -3.97 23.41
C ASP A 119 -1.86 -4.66 22.48
N LEU A 120 -2.16 -4.68 21.19
CA LEU A 120 -1.30 -5.21 20.13
C LEU A 120 -0.07 -4.35 19.85
N GLU A 121 -0.14 -3.03 20.03
CA GLU A 121 1.02 -2.14 19.91
C GLU A 121 2.11 -2.46 20.95
N LYS A 122 1.72 -3.00 22.10
CA LYS A 122 2.65 -3.44 23.16
C LYS A 122 3.33 -4.77 22.86
N LEU A 123 2.80 -5.53 21.89
CA LEU A 123 3.38 -6.80 21.46
C LEU A 123 4.52 -6.58 20.48
N SER A 124 5.55 -7.41 20.61
CA SER A 124 6.66 -7.45 19.66
C SER A 124 6.19 -8.01 18.30
N PRO A 125 6.93 -7.73 17.20
CA PRO A 125 6.56 -8.21 15.86
C PRO A 125 6.40 -9.73 15.76
N SER A 126 7.17 -10.51 16.52
CA SER A 126 7.07 -11.97 16.55
C SER A 126 5.77 -12.47 17.19
N GLU A 127 5.20 -11.71 18.13
CA GLU A 127 4.00 -12.11 18.88
C GLU A 127 2.70 -11.71 18.17
N LYS A 128 2.82 -11.12 16.98
CA LYS A 128 1.70 -10.64 16.15
C LYS A 128 1.20 -11.71 15.18
N ASP A 129 1.79 -12.89 15.21
CA ASP A 129 1.32 -14.05 14.48
C ASP A 129 0.00 -14.56 15.06
N LYS A 130 -0.81 -15.19 14.20
CA LYS A 130 -2.17 -15.61 14.54
C LYS A 130 -2.23 -16.50 15.79
N ASP A 131 -1.31 -17.46 15.89
CA ASP A 131 -1.29 -18.44 16.98
C ASP A 131 -0.88 -17.78 18.30
N ASP A 132 0.10 -16.86 18.25
CA ASP A 132 0.55 -16.07 19.41
C ASP A 132 -0.53 -15.09 19.88
N LEU A 133 -1.30 -14.49 18.97
CA LEU A 133 -2.44 -13.64 19.31
C LEU A 133 -3.57 -14.41 20.00
N MET A 134 -3.83 -15.67 19.58
CA MET A 134 -4.77 -16.53 20.29
C MET A 134 -4.28 -16.86 21.69
N LEU A 135 -2.98 -17.13 21.85
CA LEU A 135 -2.35 -17.43 23.13
C LEU A 135 -2.39 -16.21 24.06
N PHE A 136 -2.11 -15.02 23.54
CA PHE A 136 -2.19 -13.76 24.27
C PHE A 136 -3.62 -13.43 24.72
N ARG A 137 -4.60 -13.65 23.84
CA ARG A 137 -6.02 -13.50 24.20
C ARG A 137 -6.40 -14.45 25.35
N LEU A 138 -6.01 -15.71 25.26
CA LEU A 138 -6.28 -16.68 26.31
C LEU A 138 -5.60 -16.28 27.63
N ALA A 139 -4.35 -15.81 27.58
CA ALA A 139 -3.65 -15.31 28.75
C ALA A 139 -4.39 -14.14 29.40
N LYS A 140 -4.91 -13.20 28.61
CA LYS A 140 -5.73 -12.08 29.12
C LYS A 140 -7.05 -12.56 29.74
N GLU A 141 -7.75 -13.49 29.10
CA GLU A 141 -8.99 -14.10 29.63
C GLU A 141 -8.75 -14.90 30.92
N LYS A 142 -7.54 -15.43 31.11
CA LYS A 142 -7.14 -16.21 32.30
C LYS A 142 -6.36 -15.41 33.33
N GLU A 143 -6.18 -14.11 33.11
CA GLU A 143 -5.35 -13.22 33.96
C GLU A 143 -3.92 -13.74 34.14
N TRP A 144 -3.41 -14.48 33.16
CA TRP A 144 -2.03 -14.96 33.15
C TRP A 144 -1.08 -13.81 32.86
N GLN A 145 -0.03 -13.72 33.66
CA GLN A 145 1.01 -12.73 33.51
C GLN A 145 2.32 -13.39 33.11
N ARG A 146 3.16 -12.64 32.39
CA ARG A 146 4.51 -13.10 32.07
C ARG A 146 5.35 -13.21 33.33
N CYS A 147 6.24 -14.19 33.33
CA CYS A 147 7.17 -14.34 34.43
C CYS A 147 8.19 -13.18 34.38
N GLU A 148 8.27 -12.40 35.46
CA GLU A 148 9.20 -11.25 35.53
C GLU A 148 10.68 -11.65 35.42
N LYS A 149 11.01 -12.94 35.60
CA LYS A 149 12.39 -13.43 35.53
C LYS A 149 12.83 -13.91 34.15
N CYS A 150 11.91 -14.38 33.32
CA CYS A 150 12.29 -15.07 32.07
C CYS A 150 11.54 -14.62 30.82
N GLY A 151 10.51 -13.76 30.94
CA GLY A 151 9.80 -13.19 29.79
C GLY A 151 9.01 -14.23 29.03
#